data_AF-A0A537IAP9-F1
#
_entry.id   AF-A0A537IAP9-F1
#
_cell.length_a   1.000
_cell.length_b   1.000
_cell.length_c   1.000
_cell.angle_alpha   90.00
_cell.angle_beta   90.00
_cell.angle_gamma   90.00
#
_symmetry.space_group_name_H-M   'P 1'
#
loop_
_entity.id
_entity.type
_entity.pdbx_description
1 polymer ?
#
loop_
_entity_poly.entity_id
_entity_poly.type
_entity_poly.pdbx_seq_one_letter_code
_entity_poly.pdbx_strand_id
1 'polypeptide(L)'
;MTSRLQASHVASPGRFETGQSTNHDPQERNISGERFENTRPIPRPKRSFRTKKYLQHYPVTSLQEAKVLSKPSSWEILDVVRAAGVNGISASDIIKALNLPQSDVYASLKELLEIQSIAQLPKDMKPKDERKRLYVYEKTTLRKYDVDKKVALVTRDLYEGNELESLRVPFFAMLAMVHDELKSRGLDDALPSRAAEWFCQKCEANHQAVEFFQAVAIAMIRILMDDSDHFKRLLSRLGYLSNVQDS
;
A
#
# COMPACT_ATOMS: atom_id res chain seq x y z
N MET A 1 45.70 -50.14 13.46
CA MET A 1 45.79 -48.91 14.28
C MET A 1 44.39 -48.66 14.83
N THR A 2 44.06 -49.15 16.04
CA THR A 2 43.99 -48.38 17.32
C THR A 2 43.03 -47.18 17.22
N SER A 3 42.04 -46.93 18.08
CA SER A 3 41.72 -47.39 19.44
C SER A 3 40.34 -46.82 19.87
N ARG A 4 39.66 -47.51 20.80
CA ARG A 4 38.84 -47.03 21.96
C ARG A 4 37.79 -45.91 21.77
N LEU A 5 36.50 -46.20 22.01
CA LEU A 5 35.75 -46.19 23.29
C LEU A 5 35.58 -44.81 23.95
N GLN A 6 34.34 -44.31 23.99
CA GLN A 6 33.63 -43.95 25.23
C GLN A 6 32.13 -43.64 24.98
N ALA A 7 31.28 -44.20 25.83
CA ALA A 7 29.85 -43.95 25.96
C ALA A 7 29.57 -43.01 27.15
N SER A 8 28.39 -42.38 27.19
CA SER A 8 27.51 -42.19 28.39
C SER A 8 26.31 -41.31 28.01
N HIS A 9 25.10 -41.87 27.93
CA HIS A 9 24.02 -41.85 28.94
C HIS A 9 23.22 -40.54 29.02
N VAL A 10 21.97 -40.57 28.53
CA VAL A 10 20.81 -39.93 29.20
C VAL A 10 19.58 -40.83 29.01
N ALA A 11 18.97 -41.20 30.13
CA ALA A 11 17.78 -42.04 30.23
C ALA A 11 16.51 -41.18 30.40
N SER A 12 15.41 -41.62 29.79
CA SER A 12 14.01 -41.40 30.22
C SER A 12 13.82 -41.94 31.66
N PRO A 13 12.75 -41.63 32.45
CA PRO A 13 11.31 -41.55 32.10
C PRO A 13 10.55 -40.43 32.87
N GLY A 14 9.26 -40.17 32.66
CA GLY A 14 8.14 -40.98 33.14
C GLY A 14 6.91 -40.08 33.40
N ARG A 15 5.73 -40.68 33.37
CA ARG A 15 4.39 -40.08 33.26
C ARG A 15 3.58 -40.37 34.54
N PHE A 16 2.55 -39.54 34.78
CA PHE A 16 1.44 -39.65 35.75
C PHE A 16 1.63 -39.05 37.15
N GLU A 17 0.77 -38.10 37.52
CA GLU A 17 -0.33 -38.30 38.48
C GLU A 17 -1.27 -37.07 38.53
N THR A 18 -2.58 -37.32 38.60
CA THR A 18 -3.66 -36.33 38.83
C THR A 18 -4.20 -36.53 40.25
N GLY A 19 -4.32 -35.44 41.03
CA GLY A 19 -4.98 -35.40 42.33
C GLY A 19 -6.02 -34.28 42.40
N GLN A 20 -7.18 -34.58 43.00
CA GLN A 20 -8.39 -33.74 43.14
C GLN A 20 -8.39 -32.81 44.37
N SER A 21 -9.31 -31.82 44.31
CA SER A 21 -10.08 -31.18 45.41
C SER A 21 -9.33 -30.09 46.19
N THR A 22 -9.86 -28.88 46.43
CA THR A 22 -11.07 -28.55 47.22
C THR A 22 -11.54 -27.08 47.03
N ASN A 23 -12.80 -26.82 47.38
CA ASN A 23 -13.48 -25.51 47.43
C ASN A 23 -12.89 -24.52 48.44
N HIS A 24 -12.98 -23.21 48.17
CA HIS A 24 -13.57 -22.20 49.08
C HIS A 24 -13.58 -20.78 48.46
N ASP A 25 -14.77 -20.21 48.27
CA ASP A 25 -15.01 -18.77 48.32
C ASP A 25 -14.94 -18.29 49.78
N PRO A 26 -14.55 -17.03 50.05
CA PRO A 26 -15.58 -16.11 50.56
C PRO A 26 -15.45 -14.65 50.10
N GLN A 27 -16.62 -14.12 49.72
CA GLN A 27 -17.21 -12.81 50.02
C GLN A 27 -16.44 -11.49 49.82
N GLU A 28 -17.09 -10.67 48.96
CA GLU A 28 -17.46 -9.27 49.18
C GLU A 28 -16.37 -8.22 49.38
N ARG A 29 -16.26 -7.32 48.40
CA ARG A 29 -16.26 -5.88 48.68
C ARG A 29 -16.79 -5.09 47.48
N ASN A 30 -18.01 -4.59 47.65
CA ASN A 30 -18.54 -3.45 46.91
C ASN A 30 -17.59 -2.26 47.07
N ILE A 31 -16.98 -1.80 45.97
CA ILE A 31 -16.47 -0.44 45.86
C ILE A 31 -17.05 0.12 44.56
N SER A 32 -18.08 0.92 44.73
CA SER A 32 -18.56 1.88 43.76
C SER A 32 -17.44 2.86 43.43
N GLY A 33 -16.97 2.80 42.19
CA GLY A 33 -16.11 3.81 41.60
C GLY A 33 -16.54 3.97 40.15
N GLU A 34 -17.35 4.99 39.89
CA GLU A 34 -17.68 5.47 38.55
C GLU A 34 -16.39 5.73 37.78
N ARG A 35 -15.99 4.77 36.96
CA ARG A 35 -14.92 4.95 35.99
C ARG A 35 -15.59 5.35 34.70
N PHE A 36 -15.37 6.61 34.30
CA PHE A 36 -15.74 7.13 32.99
C PHE A 36 -15.20 6.22 31.87
N GLU A 37 -15.98 5.22 31.47
CA GLU A 37 -15.77 4.48 30.23
C GLU A 37 -16.31 5.34 29.08
N ASN A 38 -15.53 6.33 28.68
CA ASN A 38 -15.74 7.02 27.41
C ASN A 38 -14.43 7.12 26.62
N THR A 39 -13.67 6.03 26.61
CA THR A 39 -12.76 5.75 25.51
C THR A 39 -13.48 4.79 24.58
N ARG A 40 -14.09 5.34 23.51
CA ARG A 40 -14.39 4.53 22.33
C ARG A 40 -13.12 3.73 22.02
N PRO A 41 -13.17 2.40 21.89
CA PRO A 41 -11.99 1.66 21.52
C PRO A 41 -11.55 2.19 20.16
N ILE A 42 -10.35 2.78 20.11
CA ILE A 42 -9.66 3.03 18.85
C ILE A 42 -9.66 1.67 18.15
N PRO A 43 -10.25 1.54 16.96
CA PRO A 43 -10.27 0.27 16.28
C PRO A 43 -8.82 -0.19 16.18
N ARG A 44 -8.48 -1.28 16.89
CA ARG A 44 -7.21 -1.95 16.65
C ARG A 44 -7.26 -2.30 15.17
N PRO A 45 -6.28 -1.85 14.36
CA PRO A 45 -6.29 -2.23 12.97
C PRO A 45 -6.29 -3.76 12.94
N LYS A 46 -7.40 -4.34 12.49
CA LYS A 46 -7.44 -5.77 12.18
C LYS A 46 -6.25 -5.99 11.26
N ARG A 47 -5.39 -6.94 11.62
CA ARG A 47 -4.21 -7.32 10.82
C ARG A 47 -4.68 -7.80 9.43
N SER A 48 -4.91 -6.86 8.55
CA SER A 48 -4.94 -7.01 7.10
C SER A 48 -4.29 -5.77 6.50
N PHE A 49 -3.11 -5.43 7.00
CA PHE A 49 -2.24 -4.51 6.30
C PHE A 49 -1.66 -5.25 5.09
N ARG A 50 -2.43 -5.30 4.00
CA ARG A 50 -1.81 -5.43 2.68
C ARG A 50 -1.32 -4.04 2.29
N THR A 51 -0.13 -3.72 2.82
CA THR A 51 0.93 -2.96 2.13
C THR A 51 0.70 -3.06 0.62
N LYS A 52 0.42 -1.93 -0.05
CA LYS A 52 0.19 -1.83 -1.51
C LYS A 52 -1.12 -2.49 -1.98
N LYS A 53 -2.24 -1.75 -2.01
CA LYS A 53 -3.50 -2.36 -2.49
C LYS A 53 -3.39 -2.81 -3.96
N TYR A 54 -2.70 -2.04 -4.80
CA TYR A 54 -2.63 -2.33 -6.25
C TYR A 54 -1.22 -2.35 -6.87
N LEU A 55 -0.26 -1.54 -6.37
CA LEU A 55 1.08 -1.45 -6.98
C LEU A 55 2.17 -2.01 -6.07
N GLN A 56 2.77 -3.13 -6.49
CA GLN A 56 3.78 -3.84 -5.69
C GLN A 56 5.19 -3.20 -5.70
N HIS A 57 5.47 -2.28 -6.63
CA HIS A 57 6.75 -1.58 -6.71
C HIS A 57 6.51 -0.08 -6.82
N TYR A 58 7.44 0.71 -6.29
CA TYR A 58 7.36 2.16 -6.30
C TYR A 58 8.49 2.67 -7.19
N PRO A 59 8.19 3.46 -8.22
CA PRO A 59 9.21 4.03 -9.09
C PRO A 59 10.06 4.99 -8.27
N VAL A 60 11.38 4.89 -8.42
CA VAL A 60 12.33 5.75 -7.73
C VAL A 60 13.05 6.58 -8.76
N THR A 61 12.98 7.91 -8.61
CA THR A 61 13.49 8.88 -9.57
C THR A 61 14.83 9.48 -9.14
N SER A 62 15.25 9.26 -7.89
CA SER A 62 16.51 9.80 -7.35
C SER A 62 17.12 8.90 -6.28
N LEU A 63 18.44 9.04 -6.05
CA LEU A 63 19.15 8.35 -4.98
C LEU A 63 18.58 8.68 -3.59
N GLN A 64 18.19 9.95 -3.38
CA GLN A 64 17.57 10.39 -2.12
C GLN A 64 16.25 9.66 -1.89
N GLU A 65 15.41 9.58 -2.91
CA GLU A 65 14.15 8.84 -2.84
C GLU A 65 14.38 7.34 -2.59
N ALA A 66 15.39 6.74 -3.22
CA ALA A 66 15.77 5.34 -2.97
C ALA A 66 16.12 5.12 -1.50
N LYS A 67 16.93 6.01 -0.92
CA LYS A 67 17.39 5.93 0.47
C LYS A 67 16.26 6.07 1.48
N VAL A 68 15.28 6.92 1.21
CA VAL A 68 14.11 7.09 2.09
C VAL A 68 13.21 5.86 1.98
N LEU A 69 12.89 5.44 0.75
CA LEU A 69 12.00 4.30 0.51
C LEU A 69 12.67 2.93 0.76
N SER A 70 13.98 2.84 0.94
CA SER A 70 14.61 1.58 1.36
C SER A 70 14.37 1.24 2.84
N LYS A 71 13.92 2.22 3.65
CA LYS A 71 13.72 2.03 5.09
C LYS A 71 12.37 1.35 5.37
N PRO A 72 12.31 0.27 6.16
CA PRO A 72 11.04 -0.39 6.52
C PRO A 72 10.05 0.56 7.21
N SER A 73 10.54 1.41 8.12
CA SER A 73 9.71 2.39 8.84
C SER A 73 9.01 3.38 7.92
N SER A 74 9.63 3.74 6.78
CA SER A 74 9.01 4.65 5.80
C SER A 74 7.78 4.00 5.16
N TRP A 75 7.82 2.69 4.89
CA TRP A 75 6.66 1.96 4.37
C TRP A 75 5.55 1.81 5.39
N GLU A 76 5.88 1.46 6.63
CA GLU A 76 4.90 1.33 7.71
C GLU A 76 4.15 2.66 7.95
N ILE A 77 4.89 3.78 7.95
CA ILE A 77 4.32 5.12 8.07
C ILE A 77 3.45 5.46 6.86
N LEU A 78 3.92 5.19 5.64
CA LEU A 78 3.14 5.43 4.41
C LEU A 78 1.83 4.64 4.40
N ASP A 79 1.82 3.41 4.89
CA ASP A 79 0.63 2.58 4.94
C ASP A 79 -0.40 3.12 5.93
N VAL A 80 0.05 3.57 7.11
CA VAL A 80 -0.83 4.20 8.09
C VAL A 80 -1.39 5.52 7.55
N VAL A 81 -0.57 6.34 6.90
CA VAL A 81 -1.02 7.59 6.26
C VAL A 81 -2.01 7.31 5.12
N ARG A 82 -1.78 6.28 4.31
CA ARG A 82 -2.70 5.87 3.23
C ARG A 82 -4.03 5.37 3.78
N ALA A 83 -4.00 4.59 4.85
CA ALA A 83 -5.21 4.08 5.51
C ALA A 83 -6.06 5.19 6.14
N ALA A 84 -5.44 6.29 6.58
CA ALA A 84 -6.15 7.45 7.11
C ALA A 84 -6.91 8.25 6.03
N GLY A 85 -6.59 8.04 4.75
CA GLY A 85 -7.29 8.65 3.63
C GLY A 85 -7.27 10.18 3.67
N VAL A 86 -8.41 10.78 3.36
CA VAL A 86 -8.57 12.24 3.17
C VAL A 86 -8.54 12.99 4.51
N ASN A 87 -8.90 12.33 5.60
CA ASN A 87 -8.88 12.91 6.94
C ASN A 87 -7.44 13.14 7.44
N GLY A 88 -6.48 12.39 6.90
CA GLY A 88 -5.09 12.42 7.32
C GLY A 88 -4.88 11.89 8.74
N ILE A 89 -3.61 11.83 9.15
CA ILE A 89 -3.23 11.32 10.47
C ILE A 89 -2.14 12.18 11.10
N SER A 90 -2.17 12.32 12.42
CA SER A 90 -1.13 13.07 13.14
C SER A 90 0.09 12.20 13.47
N ALA A 91 1.25 12.83 13.65
CA ALA A 91 2.47 12.12 14.08
C ALA A 91 2.27 11.35 15.40
N SER A 92 1.49 11.91 16.34
CA SER A 92 1.19 11.22 17.61
C SER A 92 0.38 9.95 17.42
N ASP A 93 -0.51 9.92 16.42
CA ASP A 93 -1.35 8.75 16.16
C ASP A 93 -0.57 7.69 15.38
N ILE A 94 0.35 8.09 14.50
CA ILE A 94 1.32 7.20 13.84
C ILE A 94 2.20 6.50 14.89
N ILE A 95 2.77 7.26 15.85
CA ILE A 95 3.60 6.71 16.93
C ILE A 95 2.83 5.65 17.72
N LYS A 96 1.57 5.92 18.06
CA LYS A 96 0.70 4.98 18.78
C LYS A 96 0.36 3.75 17.93
N ALA A 97 0.09 3.93 16.64
CA ALA A 97 -0.32 2.86 15.74
C ALA A 97 0.82 1.88 15.46
N LEU A 98 2.05 2.39 15.29
CA LEU A 98 3.22 1.58 14.91
C LEU A 98 4.14 1.22 16.07
N ASN A 99 3.94 1.84 17.25
CA ASN A 99 4.82 1.68 18.41
C ASN A 99 6.29 2.00 18.10
N LEU A 100 6.52 3.05 17.29
CA LEU A 100 7.85 3.50 16.87
C LEU A 100 8.34 4.67 17.73
N PRO A 101 9.67 4.86 17.89
CA PRO A 101 10.22 6.01 18.60
C PRO A 101 9.79 7.33 17.98
N GLN A 102 9.54 8.32 18.83
CA GLN A 102 9.09 9.65 18.38
C GLN A 102 10.10 10.29 17.41
N SER A 103 11.40 10.22 17.71
CA SER A 103 12.48 10.72 16.85
C SER A 103 12.37 10.17 15.43
N ASP A 104 12.13 8.87 15.32
CA ASP A 104 12.20 8.13 14.06
C ASP A 104 10.98 8.44 13.19
N VAL A 105 9.80 8.59 13.82
CA VAL A 105 8.59 9.00 13.12
C VAL A 105 8.73 10.42 12.58
N TYR A 106 9.21 11.38 13.38
CA TYR A 106 9.38 12.76 12.90
C TYR A 106 10.46 12.87 11.82
N ALA A 107 11.58 12.14 11.95
CA ALA A 107 12.62 12.09 10.92
C ALA A 107 12.09 11.49 9.62
N SER A 108 11.37 10.37 9.70
CA SER A 108 10.80 9.71 8.51
C SER A 108 9.72 10.57 7.86
N LEU A 109 8.85 11.23 8.63
CA LEU A 109 7.84 12.16 8.09
C LEU A 109 8.48 13.34 7.37
N LYS A 110 9.59 13.88 7.90
CA LYS A 110 10.35 14.95 7.22
C LYS A 110 10.91 14.46 5.88
N GLU A 111 11.58 13.31 5.88
CA GLU A 111 12.13 12.71 4.67
C GLU A 111 11.05 12.39 3.63
N LEU A 112 9.90 11.87 4.06
CA LEU A 112 8.75 11.55 3.19
C LEU A 112 8.08 12.80 2.60
N LEU A 113 8.06 13.92 3.34
CA LEU A 113 7.63 15.22 2.82
C LEU A 113 8.60 15.76 1.77
N GLU A 114 9.90 15.63 2.00
CA GLU A 114 10.94 16.11 1.06
C GLU A 114 10.84 15.41 -0.30
N ILE A 115 10.59 14.09 -0.30
CA ILE A 115 10.38 13.31 -1.53
C ILE A 115 8.92 13.39 -2.05
N GLN A 116 8.09 14.23 -1.43
CA GLN A 116 6.69 14.47 -1.80
C GLN A 116 5.86 13.17 -1.93
N SER A 117 6.07 12.23 -1.02
CA SER A 117 5.27 11.00 -0.91
C SER A 117 4.09 11.16 0.05
N ILE A 118 4.10 12.22 0.86
CA ILE A 118 3.01 12.66 1.73
C ILE A 118 2.91 14.19 1.67
N ALA A 119 1.72 14.74 1.92
CA ALA A 119 1.52 16.17 2.14
C ALA A 119 1.19 16.45 3.60
N GLN A 120 1.41 17.70 4.00
CA GLN A 120 0.74 18.23 5.18
C GLN A 120 -0.60 18.86 4.78
N LEU A 121 -1.67 18.49 5.48
CA LEU A 121 -3.00 19.05 5.24
C LEU A 121 -3.00 20.57 5.54
N PRO A 122 -3.47 21.41 4.59
CA PRO A 122 -3.62 22.85 4.79
C PRO A 122 -4.52 23.19 5.98
N LYS A 123 -4.28 24.33 6.65
CA LYS A 123 -5.00 24.69 7.89
C LYS A 123 -6.51 24.88 7.68
N ASP A 124 -6.89 25.38 6.52
CA ASP A 124 -8.25 25.60 6.04
C ASP A 124 -9.02 24.29 5.82
N MET A 125 -8.32 23.19 5.55
CA MET A 125 -8.92 21.85 5.34
C MET A 125 -8.95 21.01 6.62
N LYS A 126 -8.44 21.52 7.74
CA LYS A 126 -8.47 20.79 9.01
C LYS A 126 -9.85 20.87 9.66
N PRO A 127 -10.26 19.83 10.41
CA PRO A 127 -11.41 19.91 11.30
C PRO A 127 -11.28 21.12 12.24
N LYS A 128 -12.41 21.77 12.58
CA LYS A 128 -12.46 23.06 13.31
C LYS A 128 -11.74 23.08 14.68
N ASP A 129 -11.40 21.92 15.25
CA ASP A 129 -10.69 21.79 16.53
C ASP A 129 -9.29 21.15 16.42
N GLU A 130 -8.84 20.80 15.21
CA GLU A 130 -7.61 20.05 15.03
C GLU A 130 -6.38 20.98 14.94
N ARG A 131 -5.64 21.07 16.05
CA ARG A 131 -4.40 21.86 16.12
C ARG A 131 -3.18 21.12 15.59
N LYS A 132 -3.20 19.79 15.50
CA LYS A 132 -2.03 19.01 15.11
C LYS A 132 -1.76 19.13 13.61
N ARG A 133 -0.51 18.85 13.21
CA ARG A 133 -0.18 18.63 11.79
C ARG A 133 -0.77 17.27 11.39
N LEU A 134 -1.61 17.29 10.37
CA LEU A 134 -2.16 16.09 9.75
C LEU A 134 -1.39 15.84 8.46
N TYR A 135 -0.99 14.59 8.26
CA TYR A 135 -0.31 14.12 7.07
C TYR A 135 -1.29 13.30 6.25
N VAL A 136 -1.36 13.60 4.96
CA VAL A 136 -2.18 12.87 3.99
C VAL A 136 -1.27 12.26 2.94
N TYR A 137 -1.69 11.15 2.35
CA TYR A 137 -0.96 10.55 1.25
C TYR A 137 -1.04 11.50 0.04
N GLU A 138 0.11 11.97 -0.45
CA GLU A 138 0.19 12.85 -1.60
C GLU A 138 0.82 12.11 -2.76
N LYS A 139 0.18 12.30 -3.93
CA LYS A 139 0.46 11.67 -5.23
C LYS A 139 -0.14 10.28 -5.40
N THR A 140 -0.81 10.13 -6.54
CA THR A 140 -0.85 8.85 -7.23
C THR A 140 0.60 8.44 -7.47
N THR A 141 0.98 7.29 -6.93
CA THR A 141 2.29 6.62 -7.06
C THR A 141 2.83 6.65 -8.50
N LEU A 142 1.90 6.78 -9.45
CA LEU A 142 2.13 6.68 -10.87
C LEU A 142 2.54 7.98 -11.57
N ARG A 143 2.32 9.15 -10.96
CA ARG A 143 2.90 10.42 -11.45
C ARG A 143 4.44 10.42 -11.42
N LYS A 144 5.06 9.41 -10.81
CA LYS A 144 6.50 9.20 -10.71
C LYS A 144 7.08 8.28 -11.79
N TYR A 145 6.25 7.56 -12.55
CA TYR A 145 6.69 6.94 -13.82
C TYR A 145 6.66 8.03 -14.88
N ASP A 146 7.58 8.99 -14.77
CA ASP A 146 7.69 10.04 -15.77
C ASP A 146 8.36 9.45 -17.02
N VAL A 147 7.76 9.73 -18.18
CA VAL A 147 8.32 9.36 -19.47
C VAL A 147 9.25 10.50 -19.89
N ASP A 148 10.33 10.19 -20.62
CA ASP A 148 11.19 11.25 -21.17
C ASP A 148 10.33 12.32 -21.85
N LYS A 149 10.60 13.59 -21.52
CA LYS A 149 9.75 14.70 -21.95
C LYS A 149 9.57 14.74 -23.47
N LYS A 150 10.57 14.38 -24.25
CA LYS A 150 10.47 14.37 -25.72
C LYS A 150 9.51 13.28 -26.19
N VAL A 151 9.59 12.10 -25.59
CA VAL A 151 8.68 10.98 -25.88
C VAL A 151 7.25 11.34 -25.47
N ALA A 152 7.07 11.88 -24.26
CA ALA A 152 5.77 12.30 -23.76
C ALA A 152 5.11 13.38 -24.63
N LEU A 153 5.89 14.34 -25.12
CA LEU A 153 5.43 15.38 -26.04
C LEU A 153 4.88 14.76 -27.35
N VAL A 154 5.67 13.91 -28.01
CA VAL A 154 5.24 13.27 -29.27
C VAL A 154 3.99 12.40 -29.06
N THR A 155 3.94 11.63 -27.97
CA THR A 155 2.75 10.81 -27.66
C THR A 155 1.52 11.68 -27.43
N ARG A 156 1.67 12.81 -26.74
CA ARG A 156 0.56 13.75 -26.50
C ARG A 156 0.11 14.40 -27.79
N ASP A 157 1.03 14.84 -28.64
CA ASP A 157 0.69 15.49 -29.91
C ASP A 157 -0.10 14.54 -30.82
N LEU A 158 0.27 13.25 -30.88
CA LEU A 158 -0.49 12.20 -31.59
C LEU A 158 -1.84 11.86 -30.93
N TYR A 159 -1.99 12.15 -29.65
CA TYR A 159 -3.28 11.99 -28.96
C TYR A 159 -4.20 13.18 -29.26
N GLU A 160 -3.67 14.40 -29.15
CA GLU A 160 -4.40 15.65 -29.38
C GLU A 160 -4.74 15.87 -30.86
N GLY A 161 -3.94 15.34 -31.80
CA GLY A 161 -4.23 15.31 -33.23
C GLY A 161 -5.30 14.29 -33.65
N ASN A 162 -5.88 13.55 -32.70
CA ASN A 162 -6.84 12.46 -32.86
C ASN A 162 -6.32 11.17 -33.52
N GLU A 163 -5.02 11.04 -33.80
CA GLU A 163 -4.45 9.82 -34.38
C GLU A 163 -4.61 8.62 -33.43
N LEU A 164 -4.63 8.87 -32.12
CA LEU A 164 -4.83 7.86 -31.08
C LEU A 164 -6.24 7.86 -30.48
N GLU A 165 -7.16 8.70 -30.95
CA GLU A 165 -8.50 8.82 -30.34
C GLU A 165 -9.31 7.52 -30.48
N SER A 166 -9.05 6.76 -31.55
CA SER A 166 -9.62 5.41 -31.74
C SER A 166 -9.29 4.42 -30.61
N LEU A 167 -8.22 4.67 -29.83
CA LEU A 167 -7.84 3.85 -28.68
C LEU A 167 -8.63 4.23 -27.42
N ARG A 168 -9.18 5.44 -27.35
CA ARG A 168 -9.78 5.99 -26.13
C ARG A 168 -10.96 5.15 -25.65
N VAL A 169 -11.94 4.94 -26.51
CA VAL A 169 -13.17 4.21 -26.16
C VAL A 169 -12.86 2.74 -25.82
N PRO A 170 -12.13 1.98 -26.65
CA PRO A 170 -11.74 0.62 -26.32
C PRO A 170 -10.95 0.52 -25.01
N PHE A 171 -10.05 1.47 -24.75
CA PHE A 171 -9.25 1.50 -23.52
C PHE A 171 -10.13 1.62 -22.28
N PHE A 172 -11.03 2.60 -22.22
CA PHE A 172 -11.91 2.76 -21.06
C PHE A 172 -12.93 1.64 -20.92
N ALA A 173 -13.46 1.10 -22.03
CA ALA A 173 -14.34 -0.05 -22.00
C ALA A 173 -13.65 -1.27 -21.37
N MET A 174 -12.37 -1.47 -21.70
CA MET A 174 -11.58 -2.56 -21.14
C MET A 174 -11.25 -2.39 -19.65
N LEU A 175 -11.00 -1.17 -19.18
CA LEU A 175 -10.91 -0.91 -17.74
C LEU A 175 -12.23 -1.25 -17.01
N ALA A 176 -13.38 -0.93 -17.61
CA ALA A 176 -14.69 -1.26 -17.06
C ALA A 176 -14.91 -2.78 -17.03
N MET A 177 -14.55 -3.50 -18.09
CA MET A 177 -14.65 -4.97 -18.15
C MET A 177 -13.87 -5.64 -17.01
N VAL A 178 -12.65 -5.18 -16.72
CA VAL A 178 -11.85 -5.75 -15.59
C VAL A 178 -12.53 -5.49 -14.25
N HIS A 179 -13.06 -4.29 -14.04
CA HIS A 179 -13.82 -3.97 -12.82
C HIS A 179 -15.05 -4.87 -12.67
N ASP A 180 -15.84 -5.03 -13.73
CA ASP A 180 -17.07 -5.81 -13.71
C ASP A 180 -16.79 -7.31 -13.54
N GLU A 181 -15.69 -7.80 -14.12
CA GLU A 181 -15.26 -9.19 -13.96
C GLU A 181 -14.75 -9.49 -12.55
N LEU A 182 -14.06 -8.56 -11.89
CA LEU A 182 -13.71 -8.71 -10.48
C LEU A 182 -14.96 -8.79 -9.59
N LYS A 183 -15.96 -7.96 -9.90
CA LYS A 183 -17.24 -7.95 -9.20
C LYS A 183 -18.02 -9.26 -9.43
N SER A 184 -18.08 -9.74 -10.67
CA SER A 184 -18.81 -10.97 -11.03
C SER A 184 -18.23 -12.21 -10.33
N ARG A 185 -16.92 -12.20 -10.06
CA ARG A 185 -16.19 -13.26 -9.34
C ARG A 185 -16.26 -13.13 -7.81
N GLY A 186 -16.96 -12.13 -7.28
CA GLY A 186 -17.07 -11.90 -5.82
C GLY A 186 -15.76 -11.45 -5.16
N LEU A 187 -14.87 -10.80 -5.92
CA LEU A 187 -13.59 -10.28 -5.42
C LEU A 187 -13.71 -8.81 -4.98
N ASP A 188 -14.73 -8.52 -4.16
CA ASP A 188 -15.06 -7.15 -3.73
C ASP A 188 -13.95 -6.49 -2.91
N ASP A 189 -13.12 -7.28 -2.23
CA ASP A 189 -11.97 -6.79 -1.45
C ASP A 189 -10.87 -6.18 -2.35
N ALA A 190 -10.80 -6.63 -3.60
CA ALA A 190 -9.91 -6.06 -4.62
C ALA A 190 -10.46 -4.76 -5.22
N LEU A 191 -11.75 -4.46 -5.13
CA LEU A 191 -12.32 -3.23 -5.72
C LEU A 191 -12.09 -1.98 -4.85
N PRO A 192 -11.93 -0.79 -5.44
CA PRO A 192 -11.81 0.45 -4.68
C PRO A 192 -13.10 0.75 -3.91
N SER A 193 -12.97 1.30 -2.70
CA SER A 193 -14.13 1.70 -1.90
C SER A 193 -14.85 2.87 -2.56
N ARG A 194 -16.19 2.85 -2.51
CA ARG A 194 -17.05 3.96 -2.96
C ARG A 194 -17.45 4.89 -1.80
N ALA A 195 -16.95 4.63 -0.60
CA ALA A 195 -17.31 5.41 0.58
C ALA A 195 -16.77 6.85 0.48
N ALA A 196 -17.55 7.81 0.98
CA ALA A 196 -17.32 9.25 0.77
C ALA A 196 -15.97 9.72 1.33
N GLU A 197 -15.45 9.08 2.36
CA GLU A 197 -14.16 9.41 2.99
C GLU A 197 -12.93 9.16 2.10
N TRP A 198 -13.09 8.49 0.96
CA TRP A 198 -12.03 8.25 -0.01
C TRP A 198 -11.97 9.32 -1.11
N PHE A 199 -12.92 10.26 -1.16
CA PHE A 199 -12.95 11.33 -2.13
C PHE A 199 -12.17 12.55 -1.63
N CYS A 200 -11.14 12.93 -2.39
CA CYS A 200 -10.34 14.10 -2.04
C CYS A 200 -11.18 15.38 -2.15
N GLN A 201 -11.19 16.18 -1.09
CA GLN A 201 -11.94 17.45 -1.05
C GLN A 201 -11.41 18.52 -2.03
N LYS A 202 -10.20 18.34 -2.57
CA LYS A 202 -9.57 19.32 -3.47
C LYS A 202 -9.82 19.02 -4.95
N CYS A 203 -9.75 17.77 -5.36
CA CYS A 203 -9.90 17.37 -6.76
C CYS A 203 -11.16 16.56 -7.03
N GLU A 204 -11.97 16.32 -5.99
CA GLU A 204 -13.23 15.55 -6.04
C GLU A 204 -13.08 14.11 -6.55
N ALA A 205 -11.84 13.63 -6.65
CA ALA A 205 -11.53 12.30 -7.15
C ALA A 205 -11.30 11.31 -6.00
N ASN A 206 -11.73 10.07 -6.21
CA ASN A 206 -11.35 8.95 -5.37
C ASN A 206 -9.95 8.45 -5.76
N HIS A 207 -8.93 8.83 -4.99
CA HIS A 207 -7.54 8.50 -5.31
C HIS A 207 -7.27 6.99 -5.29
N GLN A 208 -8.02 6.23 -4.49
CA GLN A 208 -7.93 4.76 -4.46
C GLN A 208 -8.44 4.16 -5.79
N ALA A 209 -9.51 4.71 -6.36
CA ALA A 209 -10.02 4.30 -7.66
C ALA A 209 -9.07 4.68 -8.80
N VAL A 210 -8.45 5.87 -8.73
CA VAL A 210 -7.43 6.28 -9.70
C VAL A 210 -6.24 5.30 -9.67
N GLU A 211 -5.73 4.98 -8.49
CA GLU A 211 -4.64 4.01 -8.34
C GLU A 211 -5.03 2.62 -8.85
N PHE A 212 -6.25 2.16 -8.56
CA PHE A 212 -6.79 0.89 -9.05
C PHE A 212 -6.78 0.81 -10.58
N PHE A 213 -7.44 1.76 -11.26
CA PHE A 213 -7.58 1.70 -12.71
C PHE A 213 -6.27 1.90 -13.44
N GLN A 214 -5.34 2.67 -12.87
CA GLN A 214 -4.01 2.76 -13.43
C GLN A 214 -3.20 1.46 -13.23
N ALA A 215 -3.36 0.76 -12.11
CA ALA A 215 -2.72 -0.54 -11.91
C ALA A 215 -3.27 -1.59 -12.89
N VAL A 216 -4.58 -1.56 -13.18
CA VAL A 216 -5.17 -2.36 -14.26
C VAL A 216 -4.51 -2.02 -15.59
N ALA A 217 -4.39 -0.74 -15.95
CA ALA A 217 -3.74 -0.31 -17.19
C ALA A 217 -2.28 -0.82 -17.29
N ILE A 218 -1.50 -0.76 -16.22
CA ILE A 218 -0.13 -1.31 -16.19
C ILE A 218 -0.12 -2.82 -16.39
N ALA A 219 -0.97 -3.54 -15.65
CA ALA A 219 -1.05 -4.99 -15.77
C ALA A 219 -1.37 -5.39 -17.22
N MET A 220 -2.23 -4.62 -17.88
CA MET A 220 -2.59 -4.83 -19.28
C MET A 220 -1.48 -4.51 -20.25
N ILE A 221 -0.82 -3.35 -20.11
CA ILE A 221 0.37 -3.02 -20.91
C ILE A 221 1.40 -4.15 -20.78
N ARG A 222 1.63 -4.64 -19.56
CA ARG A 222 2.52 -5.78 -19.33
C ARG A 222 2.04 -7.00 -20.09
N ILE A 223 0.79 -7.44 -19.97
CA ILE A 223 0.27 -8.61 -20.71
C ILE A 223 0.40 -8.43 -22.23
N LEU A 224 0.18 -7.22 -22.75
CA LEU A 224 0.26 -6.94 -24.18
C LEU A 224 1.70 -6.88 -24.71
N MET A 225 2.67 -6.56 -23.86
CA MET A 225 4.09 -6.44 -24.21
C MET A 225 4.89 -7.71 -23.90
N ASP A 226 4.57 -8.39 -22.79
CA ASP A 226 5.31 -9.56 -22.28
C ASP A 226 5.04 -10.77 -23.18
N ASP A 227 6.10 -11.26 -23.82
CA ASP A 227 6.09 -12.39 -24.77
C ASP A 227 5.11 -12.33 -25.96
N SER A 228 4.47 -11.20 -26.20
CA SER A 228 3.55 -10.99 -27.32
C SER A 228 4.25 -11.05 -28.67
N ASP A 229 3.82 -11.95 -29.54
CA ASP A 229 4.30 -12.02 -30.93
C ASP A 229 4.08 -10.72 -31.69
N HIS A 230 3.02 -9.98 -31.36
CA HIS A 230 2.78 -8.66 -31.96
C HIS A 230 3.85 -7.66 -31.55
N PHE A 231 4.23 -7.67 -30.26
CA PHE A 231 5.29 -6.81 -29.76
C PHE A 231 6.65 -7.22 -30.33
N LYS A 232 6.96 -8.53 -30.39
CA LYS A 232 8.17 -9.05 -31.05
C LYS A 232 8.24 -8.63 -32.52
N ARG A 233 7.15 -8.80 -33.29
CA ARG A 233 7.06 -8.34 -34.69
C ARG A 233 7.26 -6.83 -34.81
N LEU A 234 6.70 -6.03 -33.90
CA LEU A 234 6.92 -4.59 -33.87
C LEU A 234 8.40 -4.27 -33.66
N LEU A 235 9.06 -4.90 -32.68
CA LEU A 235 10.47 -4.70 -32.41
C LEU A 235 11.35 -5.13 -33.60
N SER A 236 11.06 -6.27 -34.24
CA SER A 236 11.75 -6.70 -35.47
C SER A 236 11.57 -5.69 -36.60
N ARG A 237 10.34 -5.24 -36.87
CA ARG A 237 10.04 -4.25 -37.92
C ARG A 237 10.79 -2.93 -37.71
N LEU A 238 10.98 -2.53 -36.45
CA LEU A 238 11.69 -1.31 -36.08
C LEU A 238 13.21 -1.52 -35.96
N GLY A 239 13.73 -2.71 -36.23
CA GLY A 239 15.17 -3.02 -36.19
C GLY A 239 15.75 -3.17 -34.79
N TYR A 240 14.91 -3.36 -33.76
CA TYR A 240 15.32 -3.56 -32.37
C TYR A 240 15.55 -5.04 -32.01
N LEU A 241 15.25 -5.97 -32.90
CA LEU A 241 15.61 -7.39 -32.77
C LEU A 241 16.60 -7.77 -33.87
N SER A 242 17.75 -8.30 -33.48
CA SER A 242 18.87 -8.56 -34.38
C SER A 242 18.73 -9.82 -35.22
N ASN A 243 17.78 -10.73 -34.93
CA ASN A 243 17.43 -11.89 -35.76
C ASN A 243 16.11 -12.53 -35.27
N VAL A 244 15.06 -12.46 -36.07
CA VAL A 244 14.07 -13.55 -36.14
C VAL A 244 14.15 -14.02 -37.57
N GLN A 245 14.83 -15.14 -37.79
CA GLN A 245 14.85 -15.79 -39.10
C GLN A 245 13.40 -16.08 -39.49
N ASP A 246 13.01 -15.61 -40.67
CA ASP A 246 11.80 -16.06 -41.35
C ASP A 246 11.78 -17.59 -41.36
N SER A 247 10.83 -18.18 -40.63
CA SER A 247 10.50 -19.62 -40.68
C SER A 247 8.98 -19.75 -40.73
#